data_AF-A0A371E302-F1
#
_entry.id   AF-A0A371E302-F1
#
_cell.length_a   1.000
_cell.length_b   1.000
_cell.length_c   1.000
_cell.angle_alpha   90.00
_cell.angle_beta   90.00
_cell.angle_gamma   90.00
#
_symmetry.space_group_name_H-M   'P 1'
#
loop_
_entity.id
_entity.type
_entity.pdbx_description
1 polymer ?
#
loop_
_entity_poly.entity_id
_entity_poly.type
_entity_poly.pdbx_seq_one_letter_code
_entity_poly.pdbx_strand_id
1 'polypeptide(L)'
;MHKILIKEEAHPISQQQRRLNPTILDMVRKENSWRVRIDYKKLNQVTRKDHFPLPFIDQFLEKLAGKSNYCFLDGFSRYMQIHIVPEDQHKTTFTFSFGTFAYTRMSFGL
;
A
#
# COMPACT_ATOMS: atom_id res chain seq x y z
N MET A 1 -3.31 -13.89 1.49
CA MET A 1 -2.06 -13.17 1.79
C MET A 1 -1.58 -12.50 0.52
N HIS A 2 -1.03 -11.29 0.60
CA HIS A 2 -0.54 -10.49 -0.52
C HIS A 2 0.94 -10.78 -0.80
N LYS A 3 1.28 -10.94 -2.08
CA LYS A 3 2.64 -11.17 -2.59
C LYS A 3 3.13 -9.92 -3.33
N ILE A 4 4.36 -9.50 -3.07
CA ILE A 4 5.01 -8.37 -3.73
C ILE A 4 5.96 -8.93 -4.78
N LEU A 5 5.46 -9.09 -6.01
CA LEU A 5 6.24 -9.62 -7.13
C LEU A 5 7.17 -8.54 -7.67
N ILE A 6 8.48 -8.78 -7.62
CA ILE A 6 9.49 -7.88 -8.19
C ILE A 6 9.83 -8.36 -9.60
N LYS A 7 10.15 -7.43 -10.52
CA LYS A 7 10.66 -7.76 -11.86
C LYS A 7 11.99 -8.51 -11.74
N GLU A 8 12.19 -9.54 -12.57
CA GLU A 8 13.35 -10.46 -12.48
C GLU A 8 14.72 -9.79 -12.56
N GLU A 9 14.83 -8.60 -13.15
CA GLU A 9 16.08 -7.85 -13.29
C GLU A 9 16.30 -6.80 -12.19
N ALA A 10 15.40 -6.68 -11.21
CA ALA A 10 15.49 -5.62 -10.21
C ALA A 10 16.26 -6.06 -8.97
N HIS A 11 17.26 -5.26 -8.60
CA HIS A 11 18.06 -5.47 -7.40
C HIS A 11 17.42 -4.78 -6.17
N PRO A 12 17.67 -5.29 -4.95
CA PRO A 12 17.23 -4.63 -3.73
C PRO A 12 17.83 -3.23 -3.63
N ILE A 13 16.97 -2.21 -3.62
CA ILE A 13 17.37 -0.81 -3.50
C ILE A 13 17.29 -0.43 -2.02
N SER A 14 18.44 -0.42 -1.34
CA SER A 14 18.54 0.19 -0.02
C SER A 14 18.79 1.68 -0.18
N GLN A 15 17.85 2.51 0.28
CA GLN A 15 18.05 3.96 0.31
C GLN A 15 18.60 4.36 1.68
N GLN A 16 19.80 4.93 1.68
CA GLN A 16 20.33 5.55 2.89
C GLN A 16 19.43 6.72 3.29
N GLN A 17 18.96 6.72 4.53
CA GLN A 17 18.27 7.87 5.11
C GLN A 17 19.27 9.02 5.15
N ARG A 18 19.20 9.93 4.18
CA ARG A 18 20.01 11.17 4.20
C ARG A 18 19.66 11.88 5.51
N ARG A 19 20.66 12.18 6.35
CA ARG A 19 20.48 12.91 7.60
C ARG A 19 19.57 14.11 7.32
N LEU A 20 18.39 14.11 7.93
CA LEU A 20 17.36 15.15 7.78
C LEU A 20 16.80 15.34 6.35
N ASN A 21 16.57 14.27 5.56
CA ASN A 21 15.60 14.34 4.47
C ASN A 21 14.23 13.78 4.92
N PRO A 22 13.16 14.58 4.90
CA PRO A 22 11.81 14.11 5.25
C PRO A 22 11.26 13.04 4.28
N THR A 23 11.84 12.91 3.08
CA THR A 23 11.25 12.21 1.92
C THR A 23 10.99 10.71 2.07
N ILE A 24 11.65 9.98 2.99
CA ILE A 24 11.41 8.52 3.15
C ILE A 24 10.20 8.24 4.06
N LEU A 25 9.97 9.12 5.04
CA LEU A 25 8.93 9.01 6.05
C LEU A 25 8.35 10.39 6.34
N ASP A 26 7.30 10.75 5.62
CA ASP A 26 6.61 12.03 5.80
C ASP A 26 5.51 11.87 6.88
N MET A 27 5.56 12.72 7.89
CA MET A 27 4.47 12.88 8.87
C MET A 27 3.50 13.94 8.35
N VAL A 28 2.35 13.50 7.83
CA VAL A 28 1.33 14.41 7.30
C VAL A 28 0.23 14.60 8.32
N ARG A 29 -0.05 15.85 8.70
CA ARG A 29 -1.19 16.19 9.56
C ARG A 29 -2.45 16.28 8.70
N LYS A 30 -3.45 15.47 9.00
CA LYS A 30 -4.77 15.54 8.38
C LYS A 30 -5.86 15.47 9.44
N GLU A 31 -6.77 16.46 9.45
CA GLU A 31 -8.02 16.45 10.24
C GLU A 31 -7.78 16.03 11.70
N ASN A 32 -6.79 16.64 12.37
CA ASN A 32 -6.37 16.37 13.76
C ASN A 32 -5.58 15.08 14.06
N SER A 33 -5.22 14.29 13.05
CA SER A 33 -4.36 13.10 13.21
C SER A 33 -3.02 13.24 12.47
N TRP A 34 -1.95 12.69 13.06
CA TRP A 34 -0.69 12.46 12.36
C TRP A 34 -0.77 11.15 11.58
N ARG A 35 -0.41 11.20 10.31
CA ARG A 35 -0.35 10.02 9.45
C ARG A 35 1.08 9.84 8.96
N VAL A 36 1.57 8.62 9.13
CA VAL A 36 2.86 8.20 8.61
C VAL A 36 2.69 7.85 7.13
N ARG A 37 3.44 8.52 6.26
CA ARG A 37 3.49 8.24 4.82
C ARG A 37 4.89 7.75 4.47
N ILE A 38 4.97 6.54 3.94
CA ILE A 38 6.23 5.95 3.46
C ILE A 38 6.29 6.13 1.94
N ASP A 39 7.43 6.58 1.44
CA ASP A 39 7.64 6.73 0.00
C ASP A 39 8.11 5.41 -0.64
N TYR A 40 7.15 4.62 -1.12
CA TYR A 40 7.39 3.40 -1.88
C TYR A 40 7.60 3.62 -3.39
N LYS A 41 7.74 4.85 -3.91
CA LYS A 41 7.84 5.07 -5.38
C LYS A 41 8.89 4.19 -6.07
N LYS A 42 10.08 4.03 -5.47
CA LYS A 42 11.14 3.20 -6.04
C LYS A 42 10.78 1.71 -5.99
N LEU A 43 10.15 1.26 -4.91
CA LEU A 43 9.65 -0.10 -4.80
C LEU A 43 8.57 -0.36 -5.86
N ASN A 44 7.59 0.55 -5.99
CA ASN A 44 6.47 0.38 -6.91
C ASN A 44 6.88 0.42 -8.39
N GLN A 45 8.00 1.05 -8.72
CA GLN A 45 8.58 1.02 -10.08
C GLN A 45 9.12 -0.37 -10.46
N VAL A 46 9.68 -1.10 -9.48
CA VAL A 46 10.24 -2.44 -9.67
C VAL A 46 9.22 -3.55 -9.42
N THR A 47 8.12 -3.26 -8.72
CA THR A 47 7.01 -4.19 -8.53
C THR A 47 6.27 -4.45 -9.86
N ARG A 48 5.95 -5.72 -10.12
CA ARG A 48 5.08 -6.13 -11.23
C ARG A 48 3.64 -5.73 -10.90
N LYS A 49 3.00 -4.98 -11.80
CA LYS A 49 1.60 -4.59 -11.64
C LYS A 49 0.71 -5.79 -11.89
N ASP A 50 -0.18 -6.08 -10.95
CA ASP A 50 -1.24 -7.06 -11.15
C ASP A 50 -2.36 -6.44 -11.98
N HIS A 51 -2.69 -7.08 -13.10
CA HIS A 51 -3.73 -6.62 -14.01
C HIS A 51 -5.06 -7.31 -13.63
N PHE A 52 -5.61 -6.95 -12.47
CA PHE A 52 -6.93 -7.41 -12.09
C PHE A 52 -8.01 -6.69 -12.92
N PRO A 53 -8.85 -7.40 -13.69
CA PRO A 53 -9.88 -6.78 -14.50
C PRO A 53 -10.99 -6.25 -13.61
N LEU A 54 -11.02 -4.95 -13.37
CA LEU A 54 -12.15 -4.30 -12.72
C LEU A 54 -13.33 -4.24 -13.71
N PRO A 55 -14.56 -4.58 -13.29
CA PRO A 55 -15.73 -4.44 -14.14
C PRO A 55 -15.96 -2.96 -14.49
N PHE A 56 -16.52 -2.70 -15.67
CA PHE A 56 -16.95 -1.36 -16.04
C PHE A 56 -18.04 -0.88 -15.08
N ILE A 57 -18.03 0.42 -14.78
CA ILE A 57 -19.01 1.03 -13.87
C ILE A 57 -20.43 0.79 -14.37
N ASP A 58 -20.67 0.88 -15.67
CA ASP A 58 -22.00 0.70 -16.27
C ASP A 58 -22.57 -0.71 -16.02
N GLN A 59 -21.75 -1.75 -16.14
CA GLN A 59 -22.16 -3.14 -15.85
C GLN A 59 -22.52 -3.34 -14.38
N PHE A 60 -21.85 -2.60 -13.49
CA PHE A 60 -22.18 -2.62 -12.06
C PHE A 60 -23.48 -1.86 -11.78
N LEU A 61 -23.68 -0.71 -12.41
CA LEU A 61 -24.88 0.12 -12.26
C LEU A 61 -26.14 -0.58 -12.81
N GLU A 62 -26.05 -1.26 -13.95
CA GLU A 62 -27.16 -2.05 -14.50
C GLU A 62 -27.63 -3.14 -13.53
N LYS A 63 -26.70 -3.81 -12.84
CA LYS A 63 -27.04 -4.81 -11.82
C LYS A 63 -27.71 -4.22 -10.58
N LEU A 64 -27.39 -2.97 -10.28
CA LEU A 64 -27.98 -2.23 -9.16
C LEU A 64 -29.34 -1.63 -9.54
N ALA A 65 -29.58 -1.31 -10.81
CA ALA A 65 -30.83 -0.73 -11.28
C ALA A 65 -32.06 -1.58 -10.88
N GLY A 66 -33.11 -0.92 -10.41
CA GLY A 66 -34.36 -1.57 -10.02
C GLY A 66 -34.37 -2.22 -8.63
N LYS A 67 -33.30 -2.09 -7.83
CA LYS A 67 -33.33 -2.46 -6.41
C LYS A 67 -33.97 -1.34 -5.58
N SER A 68 -34.79 -1.71 -4.61
CA SER A 68 -35.51 -0.76 -3.73
C SER A 68 -34.66 -0.24 -2.57
N ASN A 69 -33.62 -0.98 -2.17
CA ASN A 69 -32.76 -0.63 -1.04
C ASN A 69 -31.29 -0.84 -1.41
N TYR A 70 -30.43 0.07 -0.95
CA TYR A 70 -28.98 -0.01 -1.11
C TYR A 70 -28.30 0.13 0.26
N CYS A 71 -27.24 -0.63 0.47
CA CYS A 71 -26.38 -0.50 1.64
C CYS A 71 -24.93 -0.31 1.16
N PHE A 72 -24.26 0.72 1.68
CA PHE A 72 -22.85 0.96 1.41
C PHE A 72 -22.04 0.53 2.64
N LEU A 73 -21.11 -0.39 2.42
CA LEU A 73 -20.17 -0.84 3.43
C LEU A 73 -18.81 -0.21 3.13
N ASP A 74 -18.30 0.59 4.05
CA ASP A 74 -16.94 1.10 3.95
C ASP A 74 -15.94 0.09 4.53
N GLY A 75 -14.93 -0.24 3.75
CA GLY A 75 -13.80 -1.05 4.17
C GLY A 75 -12.75 -0.20 4.87
N PHE A 76 -13.11 0.48 5.96
CA PHE A 76 -12.17 1.32 6.68
C PHE A 76 -10.94 0.50 7.10
N SER A 77 -9.74 0.96 6.74
CA SER A 77 -8.48 0.24 6.97
C SER A 77 -8.35 -1.15 6.33
N ARG A 78 -9.10 -1.44 5.25
CA ARG A 78 -9.07 -2.75 4.55
C ARG A 78 -7.67 -3.21 4.15
N TYR A 79 -6.79 -2.28 3.76
CA TYR A 79 -5.39 -2.59 3.46
C TYR A 79 -4.67 -3.23 4.66
N MET A 80 -4.86 -2.68 5.85
CA MET A 80 -4.23 -3.18 7.09
C MET A 80 -4.77 -4.53 7.55
N GLN A 81 -5.87 -5.01 6.96
CA GLN A 81 -6.43 -6.33 7.25
C GLN A 81 -5.78 -7.44 6.40
N ILE A 82 -5.13 -7.09 5.29
CA ILE A 82 -4.53 -8.08 4.38
C ILE A 82 -3.09 -8.37 4.81
N HIS A 83 -2.80 -9.62 5.20
CA HIS A 83 -1.43 -10.06 5.50
C HIS A 83 -0.53 -10.05 4.27
N ILE A 84 0.69 -9.54 4.42
CA ILE A 84 1.78 -9.76 3.47
C ILE A 84 2.40 -11.13 3.76
N VAL A 85 2.71 -11.86 2.70
CA VAL A 85 3.43 -13.13 2.76
C VAL A 85 4.77 -12.93 3.51
N PRO A 86 5.12 -13.76 4.52
CA PRO A 86 6.29 -13.52 5.39
C PRO A 86 7.60 -13.26 4.63
N GLU A 87 7.79 -13.97 3.51
CA GLU A 87 8.95 -13.85 2.63
C GLU A 87 9.07 -12.46 2.00
N ASP A 88 7.95 -11.73 1.84
CA ASP A 88 7.91 -10.43 1.17
C ASP A 88 7.89 -9.24 2.16
N GLN A 89 7.76 -9.48 3.48
CA GLN A 89 7.65 -8.40 4.48
C GLN A 89 8.88 -7.48 4.49
N HIS A 90 10.07 -8.05 4.28
CA HIS A 90 11.33 -7.30 4.23
C HIS A 90 11.36 -6.23 3.11
N LYS A 91 10.54 -6.38 2.06
CA LYS A 91 10.43 -5.40 0.96
C LYS A 91 9.74 -4.11 1.40
N THR A 92 8.97 -4.17 2.49
CA THR A 92 8.25 -3.04 3.09
C THR A 92 8.98 -2.42 4.29
N THR A 93 10.27 -2.72 4.41
CA THR A 93 11.11 -2.23 5.50
C THR A 93 11.33 -0.73 5.39
N PHE A 94 11.16 -0.02 6.49
CA PHE A 94 11.47 1.40 6.61
C PHE A 94 12.28 1.65 7.89
N THR A 95 13.10 2.69 7.84
CA THR A 95 13.91 3.13 8.99
C THR A 95 13.22 4.31 9.65
N PHE A 96 13.10 4.23 10.98
CA PHE A 96 12.64 5.29 11.85
C PHE A 96 13.75 5.67 12.84
N SER A 97 13.63 6.81 13.52
CA SER A 97 14.67 7.31 14.44
C SER A 97 15.08 6.32 15.53
N PHE A 98 14.20 5.37 15.87
CA PHE A 98 14.42 4.38 16.94
C PHE A 98 14.71 2.97 16.43
N GLY A 99 14.77 2.75 15.12
CA GLY A 99 15.06 1.44 14.56
C GLY A 99 14.45 1.19 13.19
N THR A 100 14.63 -0.04 12.71
CA THR A 100 14.13 -0.49 11.42
C THR A 100 12.91 -1.37 11.64
N PHE A 101 11.81 -1.07 10.94
CA PHE A 101 10.54 -1.76 11.07
C PHE A 101 10.06 -2.25 9.70
N ALA A 102 9.29 -3.33 9.69
CA ALA A 102 8.66 -3.87 8.49
C ALA A 102 7.17 -4.11 8.74
N TYR A 103 6.36 -3.99 7.70
CA TYR A 103 4.93 -4.25 7.81
C TYR A 103 4.62 -5.73 7.66
N THR A 104 3.75 -6.24 8.55
CA THR A 104 3.16 -7.58 8.44
C THR A 104 1.87 -7.58 7.60
N ARG A 105 1.26 -6.40 7.42
CA ARG A 105 0.01 -6.16 6.71
C ARG A 105 0.22 -5.14 5.59
N MET A 106 -0.64 -5.15 4.58
CA MET A 106 -0.49 -4.24 3.45
C MET A 106 -0.59 -2.77 3.92
N SER A 107 0.51 -2.03 3.74
CA SER A 107 0.58 -0.62 4.12
C SER A 107 0.06 0.29 3.00
N PHE A 108 -0.29 1.53 3.34
CA PHE A 108 -0.72 2.51 2.34
C PHE A 108 0.47 2.95 1.49
N GLY A 109 0.28 2.97 0.16
CA GLY A 109 1.25 3.50 -0.79
C GLY A 109 2.09 2.45 -1.52
N LEU A 110 1.92 1.15 -1.23
CA LEU A 110 2.39 0.06 -2.09
C LEU A 110 1.63 0.01 -3.43
#